data_AF-A0A3A4V4L5-F1
#
_entry.id   AF-A0A3A4V4L5-F1
#
_cell.length_a   1.000
_cell.length_b   1.000
_cell.length_c   1.000
_cell.angle_alpha   90.00
_cell.angle_beta   90.00
_cell.angle_gamma   90.00
#
_symmetry.space_group_name_H-M   'P 1'
#
loop_
_entity.id
_entity.type
_entity.pdbx_description
1 polymer ?
#
loop_
_entity_poly.entity_id
_entity_poly.type
_entity_poly.pdbx_seq_one_letter_code
_entity_poly.pdbx_strand_id
1 'polypeptide(L)'
;MNNLKDKEQKLDSILREQGSVLVAYSGGVDSTYLLKMALEVLGKDKVLAVTAKSESYPDDEISQAVKLATSMGSTITVIKTNELYNEKYV
;
A
#
# COMPACT_ATOMS: atom_id res chain seq x y z
N MET A 1 25.07 -14.06 -4.39
CA MET A 1 24.29 -13.84 -5.64
C MET A 1 22.88 -13.47 -5.22
N ASN A 2 22.38 -12.28 -5.57
CA ASN A 2 21.00 -11.90 -5.24
C ASN A 2 20.06 -12.50 -6.30
N ASN A 3 19.52 -13.69 -6.06
CA ASN A 3 18.42 -14.20 -6.87
C ASN A 3 17.08 -13.61 -6.35
N LEU A 4 16.00 -13.74 -7.14
CA LEU A 4 14.69 -13.20 -6.76
C LEU A 4 14.14 -13.80 -5.46
N LYS A 5 14.33 -15.10 -5.26
CA LYS A 5 13.88 -15.83 -4.08
C LYS A 5 14.55 -15.33 -2.80
N ASP A 6 15.83 -14.98 -2.86
CA ASP A 6 16.55 -14.43 -1.70
C ASP A 6 15.98 -13.05 -1.29
N LYS A 7 15.55 -12.24 -2.27
CA LYS A 7 14.90 -10.95 -2.00
C LYS A 7 13.50 -11.14 -1.39
N GLU A 8 12.72 -12.09 -1.89
CA GLU A 8 11.41 -12.42 -1.33
C GLU A 8 11.51 -12.96 0.09
N GLN A 9 12.47 -13.85 0.36
CA GLN A 9 12.73 -14.35 1.71
C GLN A 9 13.12 -13.22 2.67
N LYS A 10 13.96 -12.28 2.21
CA LYS A 10 14.30 -11.10 3.01
C LYS A 10 13.08 -10.24 3.31
N LEU A 11 12.19 -10.03 2.34
CA LEU A 11 10.95 -9.29 2.53
C LEU A 11 10.02 -10.00 3.52
N ASP A 12 9.82 -11.32 3.39
CA ASP A 12 9.04 -12.12 4.33
C ASP A 12 9.56 -11.98 5.77
N SER A 13 10.87 -12.11 5.98
CA SER A 13 11.47 -11.90 7.30
C SER A 13 11.20 -10.52 7.87
N ILE A 14 11.40 -9.46 7.07
CA ILE A 14 11.14 -8.07 7.50
C ILE A 14 9.68 -7.91 7.90
N LEU A 15 8.74 -8.39 7.08
CA LEU A 15 7.31 -8.29 7.37
C LEU A 15 6.95 -9.02 8.67
N ARG A 16 7.43 -10.27 8.84
CA ARG A 16 7.19 -11.05 10.06
C ARG A 16 7.73 -10.37 11.31
N GLU A 17 8.91 -9.76 11.23
CA GLU A 17 9.50 -8.99 12.33
C GLU A 17 8.66 -7.77 12.72
N GLN A 18 7.97 -7.11 11.78
CA GLN A 18 7.07 -6.00 12.09
C GLN A 18 5.78 -6.44 12.79
N GLY A 19 5.33 -7.69 12.58
CA GLY A 19 4.12 -8.25 13.17
C GLY A 19 2.81 -7.73 12.55
N SER A 20 2.67 -6.42 12.34
CA SER A 20 1.55 -5.77 11.64
C SER A 20 2.02 -4.49 10.93
N VAL A 21 1.40 -4.14 9.80
CA VAL A 21 1.87 -3.02 8.97
C VAL A 21 0.73 -2.16 8.42
N LEU A 22 1.06 -0.88 8.22
CA LEU A 22 0.32 0.02 7.35
C LEU A 22 1.10 0.18 6.05
N VAL A 23 0.47 -0.08 4.90
CA VAL A 23 1.07 0.07 3.58
C VAL A 23 0.55 1.35 2.93
N ALA A 24 1.46 2.30 2.67
CA ALA A 24 1.17 3.43 1.81
C ALA A 24 0.97 2.93 0.37
N TYR A 25 -0.27 2.98 -0.10
CA TYR A 25 -0.73 2.30 -1.29
C TYR A 25 -1.21 3.30 -2.34
N SER A 26 -0.53 3.32 -3.49
CA SER A 26 -0.81 4.22 -4.61
C SER A 26 -1.57 3.55 -5.76
N GLY A 27 -1.70 2.22 -5.76
CA GLY A 27 -2.20 1.47 -6.91
C GLY A 27 -1.14 1.12 -7.96
N GLY A 28 0.08 1.66 -7.85
CA GLY A 28 1.21 1.30 -8.69
C GLY A 28 1.71 -0.13 -8.45
N VAL A 29 2.54 -0.65 -9.37
CA VAL A 29 3.04 -2.03 -9.31
C VAL A 29 3.82 -2.33 -8.03
N ASP A 30 4.66 -1.40 -7.57
CA ASP A 30 5.51 -1.60 -6.39
C ASP A 30 4.69 -1.67 -5.10
N SER A 31 3.77 -0.72 -4.89
CA SER A 31 2.92 -0.67 -3.71
C SER A 31 1.87 -1.80 -3.72
N THR A 32 1.42 -2.24 -4.91
CA THR A 32 0.56 -3.42 -5.07
C THR A 32 1.28 -4.71 -4.72
N TYR A 33 2.51 -4.89 -5.20
CA TYR A 33 3.32 -6.05 -4.84
C TYR A 33 3.57 -6.10 -3.33
N LEU A 34 3.98 -4.98 -2.73
CA LEU A 34 4.23 -4.93 -1.28
C LEU A 34 2.96 -5.23 -0.47
N LEU A 35 1.81 -4.67 -0.86
CA LEU A 35 0.53 -4.94 -0.21
C LEU A 35 0.17 -6.43 -0.31
N LYS A 36 0.33 -7.02 -1.50
CA LYS A 36 0.06 -8.44 -1.73
C LYS A 36 0.93 -9.34 -0.84
N MET A 37 2.23 -9.07 -0.80
CA MET A 37 3.16 -9.81 0.06
C MET A 37 2.84 -9.64 1.54
N ALA A 38 2.55 -8.42 2.00
CA ALA A 38 2.16 -8.17 3.39
C ALA A 38 0.91 -8.99 3.78
N LEU A 39 -0.11 -9.03 2.93
CA LEU A 39 -1.33 -9.81 3.16
C LEU A 39 -1.06 -11.32 3.23
N GLU A 40 -0.21 -11.84 2.35
CA GLU A 40 0.14 -13.27 2.33
C GLU A 40 0.97 -13.68 3.56
N VAL A 41 1.88 -12.81 4.00
CA VAL A 41 2.82 -13.11 5.10
C VAL A 41 2.18 -12.93 6.47
N LEU A 42 1.42 -11.85 6.66
CA LEU A 42 0.89 -11.43 7.97
C LEU A 42 -0.59 -11.74 8.16
N GLY A 43 -1.32 -11.97 7.08
CA GLY A 43 -2.77 -12.10 7.07
C GLY A 43 -3.49 -10.74 7.07
N LYS A 44 -4.72 -10.74 6.56
CA LYS A 44 -5.53 -9.53 6.35
C LYS A 44 -5.78 -8.69 7.61
N ASP A 45 -5.85 -9.32 8.79
CA ASP A 45 -6.19 -8.62 10.04
C ASP A 45 -5.02 -7.79 10.59
N LYS A 46 -3.82 -7.97 10.04
CA LYS A 46 -2.58 -7.28 10.46
C LYS A 46 -2.06 -6.30 9.42
N VAL A 47 -2.83 -6.04 8.37
CA VAL A 47 -2.43 -5.19 7.24
C VAL A 47 -3.51 -4.18 6.93
N LEU A 48 -3.14 -2.90 6.97
CA LEU A 48 -4.00 -1.80 6.52
C LEU A 48 -3.37 -1.14 5.29
N ALA A 49 -4.08 -1.13 4.16
CA ALA A 49 -3.71 -0.29 3.03
C ALA A 49 -4.23 1.14 3.28
N VAL A 50 -3.40 2.15 3.00
CA VAL A 50 -3.81 3.55 3.08
C VAL A 50 -3.42 4.27 1.81
N THR A 51 -4.39 4.92 1.19
CA THR A 51 -4.16 5.78 0.03
C THR A 51 -4.57 7.23 0.33
N ALA A 52 -3.91 8.17 -0.31
CA ALA A 52 -4.17 9.60 -0.14
C ALA A 52 -4.97 10.12 -1.34
N LYS A 53 -5.99 10.93 -1.07
CA LYS A 53 -6.75 11.70 -2.06
C LYS A 53 -6.40 13.18 -1.91
N SER A 54 -5.64 13.72 -2.86
CA SER A 54 -5.46 15.17 -3.00
C SER A 54 -6.39 15.73 -4.07
N GLU A 55 -6.67 17.03 -4.03
CA GLU A 55 -7.53 17.71 -5.03
C GLU A 55 -6.94 17.70 -6.44
N SER A 56 -5.64 17.37 -6.56
CA SER A 56 -4.91 17.31 -7.82
C SER A 56 -5.01 15.94 -8.51
N TYR A 57 -5.52 14.90 -7.85
CA TYR A 57 -5.56 13.53 -8.38
C TYR A 57 -6.93 13.17 -8.98
N PRO A 58 -6.99 12.55 -10.18
CA PRO A 58 -8.24 12.09 -10.76
C PRO A 58 -8.94 11.04 -9.88
N ASP A 59 -10.24 11.23 -9.66
CA ASP A 59 -11.07 10.31 -8.85
C ASP A 59 -11.06 8.87 -9.36
N ASP A 60 -10.87 8.68 -10.67
CA ASP A 60 -10.81 7.37 -11.30
C ASP A 60 -9.59 6.55 -10.89
N GLU A 61 -8.44 7.18 -10.64
CA GLU A 61 -7.23 6.47 -10.24
C GLU A 61 -7.36 5.91 -8.81
N ILE A 62 -7.91 6.71 -7.90
CA ILE A 62 -8.18 6.27 -6.53
C ILE A 62 -9.21 5.15 -6.53
N SER A 63 -10.26 5.27 -7.36
CA SER A 63 -11.28 4.23 -7.51
C SER A 63 -10.67 2.90 -7.99
N GLN A 64 -9.74 2.95 -8.95
CA GLN A 64 -9.03 1.75 -9.43
C GLN A 64 -8.14 1.14 -8.35
N ALA A 65 -7.36 1.97 -7.63
CA ALA A 65 -6.54 1.52 -6.52
C ALA A 65 -7.39 0.84 -5.43
N VAL A 66 -8.48 1.48 -5.01
CA VAL A 66 -9.41 0.92 -4.01
C VAL A 66 -9.99 -0.42 -4.47
N LYS A 67 -10.43 -0.53 -5.73
CA LYS A 67 -10.96 -1.78 -6.29
C LYS A 67 -9.91 -2.89 -6.27
N LEU A 68 -8.68 -2.58 -6.68
CA LEU A 68 -7.59 -3.56 -6.72
C LEU A 68 -7.21 -4.03 -5.31
N ALA A 69 -7.00 -3.12 -4.35
CA ALA A 69 -6.73 -3.46 -2.96
C ALA A 69 -7.83 -4.34 -2.35
N THR A 70 -9.10 -3.98 -2.60
CA THR A 70 -10.26 -4.74 -2.13
C THR A 70 -10.30 -6.14 -2.74
N SER A 71 -10.00 -6.28 -4.03
CA SER A 71 -9.94 -7.61 -4.69
C SER A 71 -8.86 -8.53 -4.14
N MET A 72 -7.81 -7.97 -3.53
CA MET A 72 -6.77 -8.74 -2.83
C MET A 72 -7.18 -9.14 -1.40
N GLY A 73 -8.36 -8.71 -0.93
CA GLY A 73 -8.84 -8.93 0.43
C GLY A 73 -8.27 -7.97 1.46
N SER A 74 -7.68 -6.85 1.02
CA SER A 74 -7.17 -5.80 1.90
C SER A 74 -8.30 -4.95 2.48
N THR A 75 -8.13 -4.52 3.72
CA THR A 75 -8.84 -3.35 4.23
C THR A 75 -8.09 -2.11 3.75
N ILE A 76 -8.79 -1.20 3.06
CA ILE A 76 -8.20 0.04 2.56
C ILE A 76 -8.91 1.27 3.15
N THR A 77 -8.12 2.25 3.58
CA THR A 77 -8.59 3.57 4.02
C THR A 77 -8.12 4.65 3.05
N VAL A 78 -9.04 5.50 2.61
CA VAL A 78 -8.72 6.68 1.82
C VAL A 78 -8.66 7.89 2.74
N ILE A 79 -7.51 8.54 2.83
CA ILE A 79 -7.33 9.77 3.61
C ILE A 79 -7.36 10.95 2.66
N LYS A 80 -8.18 11.96 2.96
CA LYS A 80 -8.18 13.20 2.19
C LYS A 80 -7.01 14.08 2.63
N THR A 81 -6.13 14.46 1.70
CA THR A 81 -5.01 15.37 1.96
C THR A 81 -5.32 16.76 1.42
N ASN A 82 -5.13 17.78 2.26
CA ASN A 82 -5.31 19.18 1.91
C ASN A 82 -3.97 19.79 1.46
N GLU A 83 -3.33 19.17 0.46
CA GLU A 83 -2.00 19.54 -0.02
C GLU A 83 -1.92 20.99 -0.51
N LEU A 84 -3.00 21.49 -1.13
CA LEU A 84 -3.10 22.88 -1.62
C LEU A 84 -3.13 23.95 -0.53
N TYR A 85 -3.33 23.57 0.74
CA TYR A 85 -3.31 24.50 1.87
C TYR A 85 -1.94 24.52 2.59
N ASN A 86 -0.99 23.70 2.15
CA ASN A 86 0.36 23.73 2.68
C ASN A 86 1.18 24.79 1.94
N GLU A 87 1.62 25.84 2.64
CA GLU A 87 2.44 26.93 2.08
C GLU A 87 3.76 26.44 1.45
N LYS A 88 4.18 25.19 1.72
CA LYS A 88 5.36 24.55 1.13
C LYS A 88 5.06 23.69 -0.10
N TYR A 89 3.80 23.61 -0.52
CA TYR A 89 3.40 22.91 -1.74
C TYR A 89 3.64 23.86 -2.92
N VAL A 90 4.76 23.68 -3.61
CA VAL A 90 5.24 24.52 -4.72
C VAL A 90 4.99 23.83 -6.04
#